data_AF-A0AAU9JGE8-F1
#
_entry.id   AF-A0AAU9JGE8-F1
#
_cell.length_a   1.000
_cell.length_b   1.000
_cell.length_c   1.000
_cell.angle_alpha   90.00
_cell.angle_beta   90.00
_cell.angle_gamma   90.00
#
_symmetry.space_group_name_H-M   'P 1'
#
loop_
_entity.id
_entity.type
_entity.pdbx_description
1 polymer ?
#
loop_
_entity_poly.entity_id
_entity_poly.type
_entity_poly.pdbx_seq_one_letter_code
_entity_poly.pdbx_strand_id
1 'polypeptide(L)'
;MLGSTGLNWLSEDCGKTIKALNYGQPMEEYHFHPTERDWGLAASWSKCSDFVGKSCKKYRAVYLTKNLGETWTKVVDYTVQFSWAYKNLAQNIRKNIPKKRIYVTRSLEEWDQKVAGWSYNVDMIKSDDFFKTSSILVPHWINFY
;
A
#
# COMPACT_ATOMS: atom_id res chain seq x y z
N MET A 1 -4.62 -14.29 -1.29
CA MET A 1 -5.05 -13.79 0.03
C MET A 1 -6.51 -13.39 -0.09
N LEU A 2 -7.36 -13.84 0.83
CA LEU A 2 -8.79 -13.51 0.87
C LEU A 2 -9.15 -13.13 2.31
N GLY A 3 -9.92 -12.06 2.51
CA GLY A 3 -10.33 -11.60 3.84
C GLY A 3 -11.14 -10.30 3.78
N SER A 4 -12.18 -10.16 4.61
CA SER A 4 -13.06 -8.98 4.63
C SER A 4 -13.20 -8.31 6.01
N THR A 5 -12.68 -8.91 7.07
CA THR A 5 -12.87 -8.45 8.47
C THR A 5 -11.56 -8.27 9.25
N GLY A 6 -10.43 -8.09 8.56
CA GLY A 6 -9.10 -7.98 9.17
C GLY A 6 -8.40 -9.31 9.45
N LEU A 7 -9.11 -10.41 9.17
CA LEU A 7 -8.53 -11.75 9.04
C LEU A 7 -8.29 -12.04 7.56
N ASN A 8 -7.03 -12.30 7.22
CA ASN A 8 -6.61 -12.66 5.88
C ASN A 8 -6.17 -14.12 5.86
N TRP A 9 -6.53 -14.84 4.81
CA TRP A 9 -6.15 -16.24 4.62
C TRP A 9 -5.07 -16.36 3.54
N LEU A 10 -4.00 -17.07 3.86
CA LEU A 10 -2.86 -17.30 2.99
C LEU A 10 -2.64 -18.81 2.81
N SER A 11 -2.30 -19.21 1.59
CA SER A 11 -1.76 -20.54 1.31
C SER A 11 -0.46 -20.39 0.53
N GLU A 12 0.52 -21.20 0.89
CA GLU A 12 1.84 -21.25 0.24
C GLU A 12 2.01 -22.50 -0.65
N ASP A 13 1.02 -23.40 -0.63
CA ASP A 13 1.09 -24.73 -1.23
C ASP A 13 -0.09 -25.00 -2.18
N CYS A 14 -0.50 -23.96 -2.91
CA CYS A 14 -1.60 -24.00 -3.88
C CYS A 14 -2.96 -24.41 -3.25
N GLY A 15 -3.18 -24.06 -1.99
CA GLY A 15 -4.44 -24.26 -1.28
C GLY A 15 -4.53 -25.54 -0.46
N LYS A 16 -3.44 -26.33 -0.32
CA LYS A 16 -3.46 -27.56 0.49
C LYS A 16 -3.50 -27.23 1.99
N THR A 17 -2.79 -26.20 2.41
CA THR A 17 -2.83 -25.63 3.76
C THR A 17 -3.19 -24.16 3.70
N ILE A 18 -3.99 -23.71 4.65
CA ILE A 18 -4.45 -22.33 4.76
C ILE A 18 -4.13 -21.82 6.17
N LYS A 19 -3.36 -20.74 6.25
CA LYS A 19 -3.01 -20.04 7.48
C LYS A 19 -3.84 -18.77 7.60
N ALA A 20 -4.38 -18.54 8.79
CA ALA A 20 -5.02 -17.28 9.14
C ALA A 20 -3.96 -16.26 9.58
N LEU A 21 -4.05 -15.05 9.04
CA LEU A 21 -3.22 -13.90 9.38
C LEU A 21 -4.14 -12.80 9.91
N ASN A 22 -4.06 -12.54 11.21
CA ASN A 22 -4.82 -11.47 11.85
C ASN A 22 -3.94 -10.25 12.04
N TYR A 23 -4.24 -9.17 11.32
CA TYR A 23 -3.53 -7.90 11.44
C TYR A 23 -4.32 -6.85 12.24
N GLY A 24 -5.53 -7.18 12.70
CA GLY A 24 -6.39 -6.24 13.44
C GLY A 24 -6.97 -5.10 12.60
N GLN A 25 -6.61 -5.00 11.31
CA GLN A 25 -7.10 -4.01 10.36
C GLN A 25 -7.52 -4.68 9.05
N PRO A 26 -8.69 -4.32 8.48
CA PRO A 26 -9.14 -4.84 7.19
C PRO A 26 -8.22 -4.34 6.08
N MET A 27 -7.66 -5.28 5.30
CA MET A 27 -6.88 -4.96 4.12
C MET A 27 -7.80 -4.94 2.90
N GLU A 28 -7.84 -3.83 2.19
CA GLU A 28 -8.71 -3.67 1.03
C GLU A 28 -8.05 -4.11 -0.27
N GLU A 29 -6.73 -3.97 -0.33
CA GLU A 29 -5.94 -4.21 -1.53
C GLU A 29 -4.61 -4.79 -1.11
N TYR A 30 -4.13 -5.79 -1.85
CA TYR A 30 -2.85 -6.45 -1.61
C TYR A 30 -2.11 -6.68 -2.93
N HIS A 31 -0.84 -6.28 -3.00
CA HIS A 31 0.06 -6.55 -4.13
C HIS A 31 1.28 -7.35 -3.67
N PHE A 32 1.41 -8.59 -4.13
CA PHE A 32 2.64 -9.37 -3.98
C PHE A 32 3.80 -8.67 -4.70
N HIS A 33 4.99 -8.74 -4.11
CA HIS A 33 6.18 -8.27 -4.79
C HIS A 33 6.49 -9.19 -5.99
N PRO A 34 6.79 -8.65 -7.19
CA PRO A 34 6.94 -9.47 -8.39
C PRO A 34 8.10 -10.48 -8.39
N THR A 35 9.09 -10.31 -7.51
CA THR A 35 10.28 -11.19 -7.44
C THR A 35 10.67 -11.63 -6.04
N GLU A 36 10.04 -11.09 -5.00
CA GLU A 36 10.41 -11.38 -3.60
C GLU A 36 9.20 -12.06 -2.99
N ARG A 37 9.25 -13.39 -2.93
CA ARG A 37 8.08 -14.23 -2.60
C ARG A 37 7.35 -13.75 -1.34
N ASP A 38 8.12 -13.36 -0.33
CA ASP A 38 7.59 -13.09 1.01
C ASP A 38 7.19 -11.63 1.21
N TRP A 39 7.38 -10.78 0.20
CA TRP A 39 7.12 -9.34 0.31
C TRP A 39 5.76 -8.98 -0.30
N GLY A 40 5.09 -8.01 0.32
CA GLY A 40 3.82 -7.50 -0.17
C GLY A 40 3.53 -6.09 0.32
N LEU A 41 2.72 -5.39 -0.46
CA LEU A 41 2.11 -4.13 -0.05
C LEU A 41 0.62 -4.36 0.17
N ALA A 42 0.08 -3.78 1.22
CA ALA A 42 -1.36 -3.76 1.44
C ALA A 42 -1.84 -2.36 1.80
N ALA A 43 -3.09 -2.05 1.47
CA ALA A 43 -3.74 -0.82 1.88
C ALA A 43 -4.86 -1.08 2.88
N SER A 44 -4.98 -0.18 3.86
CA SER A 44 -6.04 -0.16 4.86
C SER A 44 -6.44 1.28 5.15
N TRP A 45 -7.72 1.49 5.47
CA TRP A 45 -8.19 2.72 6.08
C TRP A 45 -7.79 2.79 7.55
N SER A 46 -7.53 4.00 8.03
CA SER A 46 -7.48 4.29 9.46
C SER A 46 -8.86 4.08 10.09
N LYS A 47 -8.88 3.70 11.37
CA LYS A 47 -10.10 3.63 12.18
C LYS A 47 -10.18 4.83 13.10
N CYS A 48 -11.39 5.31 13.40
CA CYS A 48 -11.54 6.40 14.39
C CYS A 48 -11.05 6.00 15.79
N SER A 49 -11.04 4.70 16.12
CA SER A 49 -10.42 4.17 17.34
C SER A 49 -8.93 4.47 17.43
N ASP A 50 -8.25 4.74 16.32
CA ASP A 50 -6.82 5.03 16.29
C ASP A 50 -6.50 6.48 16.74
N PHE A 51 -7.53 7.32 16.95
CA PHE A 51 -7.40 8.75 17.27
C PHE A 51 -7.99 9.12 18.64
N VAL A 52 -7.78 8.29 19.66
CA VAL A 52 -8.29 8.56 21.03
C VAL A 52 -7.85 9.94 21.51
N GLY A 53 -8.82 10.81 21.84
CA GLY A 53 -8.57 12.18 22.33
C GLY A 53 -8.23 13.20 21.24
N LYS A 54 -8.38 12.87 19.95
CA LYS A 54 -8.18 13.77 18.80
C LYS A 54 -9.36 13.67 17.83
N SER A 55 -9.44 14.60 16.88
CA SER A 55 -10.38 14.45 15.76
C SER A 55 -10.03 13.21 14.96
N CYS A 56 -11.04 12.38 14.68
CA CYS A 56 -10.87 11.24 13.79
C CYS A 56 -10.44 11.75 12.42
N LYS A 57 -9.41 11.10 11.84
CA LYS A 57 -8.99 11.34 10.46
C LYS A 57 -9.06 10.05 9.67
N LYS A 58 -10.00 9.94 8.74
CA LYS A 58 -10.06 8.81 7.80
C LYS A 58 -9.09 9.02 6.66
N TYR A 59 -8.10 8.14 6.54
CA TYR A 59 -7.17 8.12 5.42
C TYR A 59 -6.77 6.69 5.11
N ARG A 60 -6.39 6.45 3.84
CA ARG A 60 -5.85 5.18 3.38
C ARG A 60 -4.33 5.21 3.48
N ALA A 61 -3.76 4.19 4.08
CA ALA A 61 -2.32 4.03 4.21
C ALA A 61 -1.86 2.72 3.58
N VAL A 62 -0.62 2.71 3.09
CA VAL A 62 0.04 1.52 2.57
C VAL A 62 0.98 0.98 3.63
N TYR A 63 0.99 -0.35 3.75
CA TYR A 63 1.80 -1.12 4.67
C TYR A 63 2.64 -2.13 3.89
N LEU A 64 3.87 -2.34 4.35
CA LEU A 64 4.80 -3.31 3.82
C LEU A 64 4.88 -4.52 4.74
N THR A 65 4.82 -5.71 4.16
CA THR A 65 5.24 -6.96 4.80
C THR A 65 6.44 -7.55 4.07
N LYS A 66 7.28 -8.27 4.81
CA LYS A 66 8.43 -9.04 4.28
C LYS A 66 8.41 -10.51 4.71
N ASN A 67 7.31 -10.94 5.31
CA ASN A 67 7.08 -12.26 5.86
C ASN A 67 5.61 -12.64 5.63
N LEU A 68 5.10 -12.39 4.42
CA LEU A 68 3.77 -12.80 3.96
C LEU A 68 2.60 -12.31 4.83
N GLY A 69 2.80 -11.26 5.60
CA GLY A 69 1.76 -10.62 6.41
C GLY A 69 1.77 -11.01 7.89
N GLU A 70 2.81 -11.70 8.37
CA GLU A 70 3.01 -11.88 9.82
C GLU A 70 3.33 -10.55 10.52
N THR A 71 4.16 -9.70 9.90
CA THR A 71 4.42 -8.34 10.38
C THR A 71 4.21 -7.32 9.27
N TRP A 72 3.83 -6.12 9.69
CA TRP A 72 3.49 -5.00 8.81
C TRP A 72 4.10 -3.71 9.31
N THR A 73 4.62 -2.91 8.39
CA THR A 73 5.16 -1.57 8.68
C THR A 73 4.47 -0.56 7.79
N LYS A 74 3.91 0.51 8.37
CA LYS A 74 3.34 1.61 7.59
C LYS A 74 4.45 2.27 6.78
N VAL A 75 4.27 2.39 5.46
CA VAL A 75 5.23 3.02 4.55
C VAL A 75 4.82 4.42 4.15
N VAL A 76 3.52 4.65 3.90
CA VAL A 76 3.02 5.96 3.49
C VAL A 76 1.53 6.09 3.85
N ASP A 77 1.09 7.30 4.17
CA ASP A 77 -0.31 7.65 4.44
C ASP A 77 -0.92 8.49 3.31
N TYR A 78 -2.22 8.78 3.41
CA TYR A 78 -2.99 9.55 2.42
C TYR A 78 -2.83 9.02 0.99
N THR A 79 -2.66 7.71 0.85
CA THR A 79 -2.43 7.05 -0.43
C THR A 79 -3.75 6.84 -1.15
N VAL A 80 -3.79 7.21 -2.43
CA VAL A 80 -4.94 6.88 -3.29
C VAL A 80 -4.67 5.57 -4.03
N GLN A 81 -3.58 5.51 -4.80
CA GLN A 81 -3.13 4.33 -5.55
C GLN A 81 -1.67 4.04 -5.24
N PHE A 82 -1.28 2.77 -5.36
CA PHE A 82 0.11 2.34 -5.14
C PHE A 82 0.47 1.17 -6.03
N SER A 83 1.77 1.05 -6.33
CA SER A 83 2.29 -0.11 -7.05
C SER A 83 3.77 -0.35 -6.75
N TRP A 84 4.18 -1.61 -6.89
CA TRP A 84 5.58 -1.95 -7.08
C TRP A 84 6.04 -1.45 -8.44
N ALA A 85 7.23 -0.85 -8.50
CA ALA A 85 7.80 -0.38 -9.77
C ALA A 85 8.13 -1.51 -10.76
N TYR A 86 8.06 -2.77 -10.34
CA TYR A 86 8.37 -3.95 -11.13
C TYR A 86 7.18 -4.48 -11.95
N LYS A 87 5.96 -4.01 -11.66
CA LYS A 87 4.74 -4.54 -12.27
C LYS A 87 4.80 -4.36 -13.79
N ASN A 88 4.54 -5.44 -14.53
CA ASN A 88 4.48 -5.47 -16.00
C ASN A 88 5.77 -5.07 -16.76
N LEU A 89 6.93 -5.04 -16.10
CA LEU A 89 8.20 -4.75 -16.78
C LEU A 89 8.89 -6.01 -17.30
N ALA A 90 9.55 -5.90 -18.45
CA ALA A 90 10.41 -6.95 -19.00
C ALA A 90 11.65 -7.19 -18.12
N GLN A 91 12.17 -8.42 -18.11
CA GLN A 91 13.24 -8.85 -17.19
C GLN A 91 14.53 -8.03 -17.35
N ASN A 92 14.88 -7.64 -18.58
CA ASN A 92 16.05 -6.81 -18.88
C ASN A 92 15.94 -5.40 -18.28
N ILE A 93 14.73 -4.83 -18.17
CA ILE A 93 14.50 -3.53 -17.56
C ILE A 93 14.54 -3.61 -16.03
N ARG A 94 13.97 -4.69 -15.45
CA ARG A 94 13.91 -4.89 -13.99
C ARG A 94 15.27 -4.84 -13.30
N LYS A 95 16.34 -5.29 -13.97
CA LYS A 95 17.70 -5.29 -13.43
C LYS A 95 18.19 -3.90 -13.00
N ASN A 96 17.67 -2.84 -13.62
CA ASN A 96 18.08 -1.47 -13.37
C ASN A 96 17.16 -0.72 -12.39
N ILE A 97 16.17 -1.40 -11.81
CA ILE A 97 15.21 -0.80 -10.90
C ILE A 97 15.46 -1.34 -9.50
N PRO A 98 15.59 -0.50 -8.46
CA PRO A 98 15.69 -0.98 -7.08
C PRO A 98 14.46 -1.82 -6.71
N LYS A 99 14.67 -3.03 -6.19
CA LYS A 99 13.57 -3.93 -5.72
C LYS A 99 12.63 -3.25 -4.72
N LYS A 100 13.15 -2.28 -3.98
CA LYS A 100 12.42 -1.54 -2.95
C LYS A 100 11.57 -0.39 -3.52
N ARG A 101 11.58 -0.19 -4.85
CA ARG A 101 10.93 0.97 -5.48
C ARG A 101 9.42 0.83 -5.49
N ILE A 102 8.75 1.83 -4.94
CA ILE A 102 7.30 1.93 -4.84
C ILE A 102 6.86 3.26 -5.46
N TYR A 103 5.80 3.22 -6.26
CA TYR A 103 5.09 4.39 -6.75
C TYR A 103 3.78 4.55 -6.00
N VAL A 104 3.47 5.79 -5.62
CA VAL A 104 2.25 6.14 -4.89
C VAL A 104 1.68 7.43 -5.46
N THR A 105 0.36 7.53 -5.55
CA THR A 105 -0.32 8.81 -5.68
C THR A 105 -0.84 9.23 -4.30
N ARG A 106 -0.30 10.31 -3.73
CA ARG A 106 -0.59 10.76 -2.37
C ARG A 106 -1.43 12.03 -2.38
N SER A 107 -2.51 12.07 -1.61
CA SER A 107 -3.30 13.28 -1.38
C SER A 107 -2.47 14.32 -0.64
N LEU A 108 -2.55 15.57 -1.09
CA LEU A 108 -1.92 16.73 -0.44
C LEU A 108 -2.72 17.20 0.78
N GLU A 109 -4.01 16.87 0.83
CA GLU A 109 -4.87 17.17 1.96
C GLU A 109 -4.71 16.10 3.04
N GLU A 110 -4.41 16.53 4.27
CA GLU A 110 -4.24 15.67 5.45
C GLU A 110 -5.44 15.73 6.42
N TRP A 111 -6.62 15.96 5.86
CA TRP A 111 -7.92 15.89 6.55
C TRP A 111 -8.60 14.57 6.22
N ASP A 112 -9.90 14.42 6.50
CA ASP A 112 -10.64 13.24 6.07
C ASP A 112 -10.56 13.07 4.54
N GLN A 113 -9.88 12.03 4.10
CA GLN A 113 -9.66 11.74 2.70
C GLN A 113 -10.99 11.38 2.04
N LYS A 114 -11.36 12.15 1.01
CA LYS A 114 -12.56 11.93 0.22
C LYS A 114 -12.19 11.17 -1.05
N VAL A 115 -12.69 9.94 -1.17
CA VAL A 115 -12.51 9.07 -2.35
C VAL A 115 -13.74 9.22 -3.23
N ALA A 116 -13.92 10.40 -3.82
CA ALA A 116 -15.06 10.67 -4.68
C ALA A 116 -14.71 11.76 -5.70
N GLY A 117 -15.02 11.51 -6.98
CA GLY A 117 -14.91 12.51 -8.04
C GLY A 117 -13.50 12.65 -8.61
N TRP A 118 -13.10 13.87 -8.97
CA TRP A 118 -11.79 14.19 -9.55
C TRP A 118 -11.03 15.02 -8.53
N SER A 119 -9.72 14.77 -8.37
CA SER A 119 -8.87 15.59 -7.52
C SER A 119 -7.55 15.91 -8.20
N TYR A 120 -7.18 17.19 -8.17
CA TYR A 120 -5.87 17.71 -8.58
C TYR A 120 -4.93 17.90 -7.38
N ASN A 121 -5.41 17.64 -6.17
CA ASN A 121 -4.64 17.75 -4.92
C ASN A 121 -3.96 16.42 -4.60
N VAL A 122 -3.31 15.83 -5.60
CA VAL A 122 -2.63 14.54 -5.50
C VAL A 122 -1.30 14.64 -6.21
N ASP A 123 -0.23 14.18 -5.58
CA ASP A 123 1.08 14.06 -6.21
C ASP A 123 1.40 12.60 -6.52
N MET A 124 2.00 12.36 -7.69
CA MET A 124 2.66 11.09 -7.95
C MET A 124 4.08 11.15 -7.36
N ILE A 125 4.36 10.28 -6.40
CA ILE A 125 5.63 10.22 -5.69
C ILE A 125 6.26 8.83 -5.84
N LYS A 126 7.59 8.79 -5.75
CA LYS A 126 8.34 7.53 -5.68
C LYS A 126 9.24 7.47 -4.46
N SER A 127 9.58 6.26 -4.08
CA SER A 127 10.66 5.98 -3.15
C SER A 127 11.44 4.75 -3.61
N ASP A 128 12.76 4.75 -3.36
CA ASP A 128 13.68 3.64 -3.66
C ASP A 128 14.10 2.86 -2.40
N ASP A 129 13.52 3.18 -1.24
CA ASP A 129 13.96 2.69 0.07
C ASP A 129 12.80 2.40 1.04
N PHE A 130 11.63 2.05 0.50
CA PHE A 130 10.38 1.85 1.25
C PHE A 130 9.88 3.11 1.97
N PHE A 131 9.95 4.24 1.29
CA PHE A 131 9.50 5.57 1.76
C PHE A 131 10.25 6.10 2.98
N LYS A 132 11.52 5.67 3.20
CA LYS A 132 12.41 6.40 4.12
C LYS A 132 12.80 7.75 3.53
N THR A 133 13.00 7.78 2.22
CA THR A 133 13.12 8.99 1.41
C THR A 133 12.14 8.91 0.24
N SER A 134 11.71 10.07 -0.26
CA SER A 134 10.81 10.14 -1.41
C SER A 134 11.12 11.34 -2.30
N SER A 135 10.63 11.27 -3.54
CA SER A 135 10.71 12.38 -4.50
C SER A 135 9.40 12.46 -5.27
N ILE A 136 8.97 13.69 -5.56
CA ILE A 136 7.83 13.95 -6.44
C ILE A 136 8.25 13.64 -7.87
N LEU A 137 7.45 12.84 -8.57
CA LEU A 137 7.60 12.55 -9.99
C LEU A 137 6.73 13.46 -10.83
N VAL A 138 5.47 13.62 -10.43
CA VAL A 138 4.50 14.50 -11.10
C VAL A 138 3.71 15.24 -10.03
N PRO A 139 3.89 16.56 -9.89
CA PRO A 139 3.05 17.36 -9.01
C PRO A 139 1.65 17.51 -9.61
N HIS A 140 0.61 17.62 -8.77
CA HIS A 140 -0.78 17.83 -9.20
C HIS A 140 -1.27 16.82 -10.26
N TRP A 141 -0.94 15.55 -10.04
CA TRP A 141 -1.37 14.44 -10.86
C TRP A 141 -2.91 14.35 -10.89
N ILE A 142 -3.46 14.20 -12.11
CA ILE A 142 -4.90 13.96 -12.29
C ILE A 142 -5.20 12.54 -11.84
N ASN A 143 -5.97 12.42 -10.77
CA ASN A 143 -6.37 11.13 -10.25
C ASN A 143 -7.84 10.81 -10.53
N PHE A 144 -8.09 9.58 -10.92
CA PHE A 144 -9.42 9.03 -11.20
C PHE A 144 -9.74 8.00 -10.11
N TYR A 145 -10.81 8.24 -9.36
CA TYR A 145 -11.33 7.35 -8.32
C TYR A 145 -12.26 6.27 -8.88
#